data_AF-A0A1B6AWG9-F1
#
_entry.id   AF-A0A1B6AWG9-F1
#
_cell.length_a   1.000
_cell.length_b   1.000
_cell.length_c   1.000
_cell.angle_alpha   90.00
_cell.angle_beta   90.00
_cell.angle_gamma   90.00
#
_symmetry.space_group_name_H-M   'P 1'
#
loop_
_entity.id
_entity.type
_entity.pdbx_description
1 polymer ?
#
loop_
_entity_poly.entity_id
_entity_poly.type
_entity_poly.pdbx_seq_one_letter_code
_entity_poly.pdbx_strand_id
1 'polypeptide(L)'
;MRDQRAWLLFEDESGQSLRPPKARTWSRRRHTPATNVTQKGSGRISLAALVCVRPGRRTRLIYRMLTHTGRKGEKKGFREDDLV
;
A
#
# COMPACT_ATOMS: atom_id res chain seq x y z
N MET A 1 35.14 6.56 4.54
CA MET A 1 33.91 5.75 4.66
C MET A 1 34.29 4.28 4.53
N ARG A 2 34.03 3.44 5.56
CA ARG A 2 34.34 2.01 5.50
C ARG A 2 33.27 1.27 4.68
N ASP A 3 33.69 0.48 3.70
CA ASP A 3 32.83 -0.51 3.02
C ASP A 3 32.63 -1.71 3.96
N GLN A 4 31.54 -1.70 4.73
CA GLN A 4 31.23 -2.75 5.71
C GLN A 4 30.48 -3.94 5.11
N ARG A 5 30.37 -4.06 3.77
CA ARG A 5 29.58 -5.13 3.13
C ARG A 5 28.13 -5.20 3.68
N ALA A 6 27.61 -4.09 4.20
CA ALA A 6 26.29 -4.02 4.82
C ALA A 6 25.19 -3.87 3.76
N TRP A 7 23.97 -4.23 4.14
CA TRP A 7 22.76 -3.96 3.36
C TRP A 7 22.12 -2.68 3.89
N LEU A 8 21.63 -1.83 2.99
CA LEU A 8 20.69 -0.76 3.33
C LEU A 8 19.28 -1.31 3.13
N LEU A 9 18.44 -1.13 4.15
CA LEU A 9 17.06 -1.58 4.17
C LEU A 9 16.16 -0.34 4.27
N PHE A 10 15.22 -0.20 3.34
CA PHE A 10 14.16 0.80 3.42
C PHE A 10 12.85 0.08 3.67
N GLU A 11 12.17 0.44 4.75
CA GLU A 11 10.88 -0.11 5.13
C GLU A 11 9.78 0.91 4.90
N ASP A 12 8.65 0.47 4.35
CA ASP A 12 7.46 1.29 4.24
C ASP A 12 6.18 0.44 4.22
N GLU A 13 5.07 1.08 4.59
CA GLU A 13 3.73 0.54 4.44
C GLU A 13 2.94 1.31 3.38
N SER A 14 2.26 0.56 2.52
CA SER A 14 1.33 1.11 1.54
C SER A 14 -0.05 0.45 1.67
N GLY A 15 -1.09 1.12 1.18
CA GLY A 15 -2.37 0.46 1.06
C GLY A 15 -3.32 1.11 0.08
N GLN A 16 -4.06 0.25 -0.61
CA GLN A 16 -4.97 0.60 -1.68
C GLN A 16 -6.39 0.21 -1.29
N SER A 17 -7.32 1.17 -1.37
CA SER A 17 -8.75 0.87 -1.27
C SER A 17 -9.19 0.05 -2.48
N LEU A 18 -9.93 -1.04 -2.24
CA LEU A 18 -10.52 -1.86 -3.29
C LEU A 18 -11.84 -1.27 -3.81
N ARG A 19 -12.41 -0.31 -3.09
CA ARG A 19 -13.60 0.40 -3.55
C ARG A 19 -13.18 1.53 -4.50
N PRO A 20 -13.63 1.51 -5.77
CA PRO A 20 -13.36 2.61 -6.68
C PRO A 20 -13.96 3.90 -6.09
N PRO A 21 -13.24 5.04 -6.13
CA PRO A 21 -13.68 6.28 -5.49
C PRO A 21 -15.03 6.79 -6.00
N LYS A 22 -15.38 6.48 -7.26
CA LYS A 22 -16.69 6.73 -7.85
C LYS A 22 -16.97 5.74 -8.98
N ALA A 23 -18.19 5.19 -9.03
CA ALA A 23 -18.56 4.19 -10.04
C ALA A 23 -18.75 4.79 -11.46
N ARG A 24 -19.06 6.10 -11.57
CA ARG A 24 -19.27 6.79 -12.84
C ARG A 24 -19.09 8.31 -12.71
N THR A 25 -18.43 8.96 -13.68
CA THR A 25 -18.11 10.41 -13.69
C THR A 25 -18.52 11.05 -15.02
N TRP A 26 -19.81 11.08 -15.34
CA TRP A 26 -20.30 11.83 -16.52
C TRP A 26 -20.99 13.13 -16.08
N SER A 27 -20.59 14.24 -16.68
CA SER A 27 -21.28 15.52 -16.62
C SER A 27 -21.92 15.85 -17.96
N ARG A 28 -22.80 16.85 -17.97
CA ARG A 28 -23.31 17.43 -19.22
C ARG A 28 -22.16 18.03 -20.04
N ARG A 29 -22.32 18.04 -21.37
CA ARG A 29 -21.34 18.66 -22.28
C ARG A 29 -21.05 20.11 -21.83
N ARG A 30 -19.77 20.47 -21.78
CA ARG A 30 -19.25 21.77 -21.31
C ARG A 30 -19.35 22.05 -19.80
N HIS A 31 -19.66 21.06 -18.96
CA HIS A 31 -19.61 21.21 -17.50
C HIS A 31 -18.51 20.33 -16.91
N THR A 32 -17.65 20.90 -16.07
CA THR A 32 -16.64 20.12 -15.35
C THR A 32 -17.31 19.28 -14.26
N PRO A 33 -17.14 17.94 -14.25
CA PRO A 33 -17.67 17.11 -13.18
C PRO A 33 -16.90 17.36 -11.89
N ALA A 34 -17.56 17.88 -10.86
CA ALA A 34 -17.03 17.91 -9.50
C ALA A 34 -17.42 16.63 -8.76
N THR A 35 -16.45 15.91 -8.21
CA THR A 35 -16.70 14.64 -7.53
C THR A 35 -15.98 14.53 -6.21
N ASN A 36 -16.77 14.39 -5.13
CA ASN A 36 -16.24 14.02 -3.84
C ASN A 36 -15.85 12.54 -3.85
N VAL A 37 -14.59 12.29 -3.53
CA VAL A 37 -14.02 10.96 -3.37
C VAL A 37 -13.69 10.77 -1.91
N THR A 38 -14.07 9.63 -1.35
CA THR A 38 -13.75 9.26 0.03
C THR A 38 -12.92 7.99 0.02
N GLN A 39 -11.89 7.95 0.86
CA GLN A 39 -11.18 6.69 1.15
C GLN A 39 -11.97 5.77 2.09
N LYS A 40 -13.17 6.17 2.52
CA LYS A 40 -14.04 5.35 3.37
C LYS A 40 -14.72 4.25 2.56
N GLY A 41 -14.69 3.03 3.07
CA GLY A 41 -15.34 1.87 2.44
C GLY A 41 -14.80 0.55 2.99
N SER A 42 -15.52 -0.54 2.71
CA SER A 42 -15.03 -1.90 2.91
C SER A 42 -14.12 -2.29 1.75
N GLY A 43 -13.12 -3.13 2.02
CA GLY A 43 -12.14 -3.54 1.01
C GLY A 43 -10.89 -2.65 0.97
N ARG A 44 -9.77 -3.17 1.48
CA ARG A 44 -8.43 -2.58 1.36
C ARG A 44 -7.41 -3.69 1.21
N ILE A 45 -6.40 -3.47 0.38
CA ILE A 45 -5.15 -4.23 0.41
C ILE A 45 -4.11 -3.35 1.09
N SER A 46 -3.48 -3.87 2.12
CA SER A 46 -2.31 -3.26 2.75
C SER A 46 -1.06 -4.08 2.38
N LEU A 47 0.05 -3.41 2.17
CA LEU A 47 1.36 -3.97 1.84
C LEU A 47 2.37 -3.41 2.85
N ALA A 48 3.16 -4.27 3.47
CA ALA A 48 4.37 -3.86 4.18
C ALA A 48 5.56 -4.44 3.42
N ALA A 49 6.59 -3.63 3.18
CA ALA A 49 7.70 -4.05 2.34
C ALA A 49 9.05 -3.49 2.78
N LEU A 50 10.09 -4.27 2.50
CA LEU A 50 11.48 -3.94 2.67
C LEU A 50 12.18 -3.95 1.31
N VAL A 51 12.82 -2.83 0.97
CA VAL A 51 13.73 -2.73 -0.17
C VAL A 51 15.17 -2.86 0.34
N CYS A 52 15.82 -3.97 -0.01
CA CYS A 52 17.20 -4.24 0.37
C CYS A 52 18.14 -3.89 -0.78
N VAL A 53 19.04 -2.92 -0.57
CA VAL A 53 20.05 -2.52 -1.55
C VAL A 53 21.47 -2.71 -1.01
N ARG A 54 22.35 -3.17 -1.89
CA ARG A 54 23.79 -3.25 -1.62
C ARG A 54 24.54 -3.16 -2.95
N PRO A 55 25.59 -2.32 -3.06
CA PRO A 55 26.40 -2.23 -4.28
C PRO A 55 26.90 -3.60 -4.76
N GLY A 56 26.81 -3.84 -6.07
CA GLY A 56 27.24 -5.11 -6.69
C GLY A 56 26.33 -6.32 -6.38
N ARG A 57 25.20 -6.13 -5.69
CA ARG A 57 24.17 -7.16 -5.48
C ARG A 57 22.85 -6.73 -6.11
N ARG A 58 22.05 -7.70 -6.54
CA ARG A 58 20.68 -7.43 -7.02
C ARG A 58 19.83 -6.91 -5.86
N THR A 59 19.12 -5.80 -6.09
CA THR A 59 18.11 -5.28 -5.17
C THR A 59 17.04 -6.34 -4.90
N ARG A 60 16.62 -6.45 -3.63
CA ARG A 60 15.58 -7.38 -3.20
C ARG A 60 14.38 -6.60 -2.67
N LEU A 61 13.18 -7.09 -2.99
CA LEU A 61 11.93 -6.64 -2.41
C LEU A 61 11.36 -7.82 -1.62
N ILE A 62 11.24 -7.66 -0.32
CA ILE A 62 10.58 -8.62 0.58
C ILE A 62 9.31 -7.94 1.05
N TYR A 63 8.16 -8.59 0.93
CA TYR A 63 6.89 -7.94 1.25
C TYR A 63 5.85 -8.91 1.78
N ARG A 64 4.90 -8.36 2.52
CA ARG A 64 3.70 -9.06 2.99
C ARG A 64 2.46 -8.26 2.59
N MET A 65 1.42 -8.97 2.16
CA MET A 65 0.13 -8.37 1.81
C MET A 65 -0.96 -8.82 2.79
N LEU A 66 -1.85 -7.90 3.14
CA LEU A 66 -3.04 -8.15 3.94
C LEU A 66 -4.26 -7.61 3.21
N THR A 67 -5.22 -8.49 2.93
CA THR A 67 -6.51 -8.10 2.34
C THR A 67 -7.56 -8.00 3.43
N HIS A 68 -8.10 -6.81 3.65
CA HIS A 68 -9.22 -6.54 4.54
C HIS A 68 -10.48 -6.34 3.72
N THR A 69 -11.46 -7.24 3.82
CA THR A 69 -12.71 -7.17 3.05
C THR A 69 -13.81 -6.37 3.76
N GLY A 70 -13.59 -6.03 5.04
CA GLY A 70 -14.55 -5.26 5.86
C GLY A 70 -15.46 -6.13 6.72
N ARG A 71 -15.15 -7.43 6.88
CA ARG A 71 -15.93 -8.33 7.74
C ARG A 71 -15.57 -8.10 9.22
N LYS A 72 -16.53 -8.33 10.10
CA LYS A 72 -16.33 -8.19 11.55
C LYS A 72 -15.24 -9.17 12.01
N GLY A 73 -14.25 -8.66 12.76
CA GLY A 73 -13.13 -9.45 13.26
C GLY A 73 -11.94 -9.58 12.31
N GLU A 74 -12.04 -9.07 11.08
CA GLU A 74 -10.88 -9.04 10.18
C GLU A 74 -9.84 -8.02 10.65
N LYS A 75 -8.58 -8.38 10.44
CA LYS A 75 -7.44 -7.52 10.69
C LYS A 75 -7.42 -6.38 9.65
N LYS A 76 -7.22 -5.13 10.12
CA LYS A 76 -7.32 -3.92 9.30
C LYS A 76 -5.99 -3.40 8.75
N GLY A 77 -4.86 -3.90 9.26
CA GLY A 77 -3.52 -3.43 8.94
C GLY A 77 -2.47 -4.30 9.61
N PHE A 78 -1.20 -4.02 9.30
CA PHE A 78 -0.08 -4.67 9.96
C PHE A 78 0.13 -4.11 11.37
N ARG A 79 0.76 -4.93 12.20
CA ARG A 79 1.36 -4.59 13.47
C ARG A 79 2.81 -5.03 13.42
N GLU A 80 3.61 -4.53 14.34
CA GLU A 80 5.03 -4.91 14.48
C GLU A 80 5.22 -6.43 14.50
N ASP A 81 4.40 -7.16 15.26
CA ASP A 81 4.41 -8.64 15.33
C ASP A 81 4.14 -9.35 13.99
N ASP A 82 3.61 -8.66 12.98
CA ASP A 82 3.38 -9.24 11.65
C ASP A 82 4.60 -9.14 10.72
N LEU A 83 5.58 -8.34 11.13
CA LEU A 83 6.76 -7.97 10.34
C LEU A 83 8.03 -8.69 10.83
N VAL A 84 7.97 -9.29 12.02
CA VAL A 84 9.03 -10.15 12.61
C VAL A 84 8.84 -11.64 12.31
#